data_AF-A0A2G9HSF0-F1
#
_entry.id   AF-A0A2G9HSF0-F1
#
_cell.length_a   1.000
_cell.length_b   1.000
_cell.length_c   1.000
_cell.angle_alpha   90.00
_cell.angle_beta   90.00
_cell.angle_gamma   90.00
#
_symmetry.space_group_name_H-M   'P 1'
#
loop_
_entity.id
_entity.type
_entity.pdbx_description
1 polymer ?
#
loop_
_entity_poly.entity_id
_entity_poly.type
_entity_poly.pdbx_seq_one_letter_code
_entity_poly.pdbx_strand_id
1 'polypeptide(L)'
;MILNPMAASSPSPCTPIQNIHHRSESMFFPCSIWSSTISKRLLIKRFGGIQLGKASPYEGDDGFGNRINVLRETESAGIEVSNAVKDELFVGFFREAWPYFLAHRGSTFVVLISAEIVDSAHLDPILMDISLLHGLGIKFVLVPGTHVQIDTLLAERGCEAKYVGSYRITDSDSLNAAMDAAGRIHSMIEAKISPGPSLSGIRRHGDSSRWYDGVSVASGNFLAAKRRGVVEGIDYASTGEVKKIDVSRIRERLDQDCIVLLSNLGYSSSGEVLNCNTYEVATACALALGAEKLVCIIDGPILDENGRLIRFLTLEDADMLIRKRAKQSETAANYVKAVAQEDLACVASDTSKDMASFLNGKALTKAPNFQNGVGFDNGNGLWSTEQGFAIGGQERLSRLNGYLSELAAAAFVCRGGVQRVHLLYGTIGGVLLKELFQRDGVGTMVASDLYEGMRLARITDLHGIKQLLIPLEESGTLIRRTQEELLQALDFFIVVEREGQLIACAALFPYFKEKCGEVAAIAVSPECRGQGQGDKLLDYIENKASSLGLEMLFLLTTRTADWFVRRGFSECSIECIPEERRKKINISRRSKYYMKKLLPDTSGIRLDSAFA
;
A
#
# COMPACT_ATOMS: atom_id res chain seq x y z
N MET A 1 -48.35 48.66 -18.24
CA MET A 1 -48.75 49.49 -17.06
C MET A 1 -47.91 48.99 -15.90
N ILE A 2 -46.69 49.48 -15.70
CA ILE A 2 -46.29 50.77 -15.10
C ILE A 2 -46.97 50.97 -13.74
N LEU A 3 -46.22 50.78 -12.64
CA LEU A 3 -45.90 51.82 -11.65
C LEU A 3 -45.03 51.23 -10.50
N ASN A 4 -43.76 51.61 -10.49
CA ASN A 4 -42.96 52.01 -9.32
C ASN A 4 -42.89 53.57 -9.38
N PRO A 5 -42.45 54.39 -8.38
CA PRO A 5 -41.40 54.15 -7.35
C PRO A 5 -41.49 55.00 -6.01
N MET A 6 -40.39 54.98 -5.23
CA MET A 6 -39.87 55.97 -4.21
C MET A 6 -40.42 55.90 -2.76
N ALA A 7 -39.67 56.10 -1.66
CA ALA A 7 -38.36 56.74 -1.32
C ALA A 7 -37.77 56.10 -0.02
N ALA A 8 -36.48 55.76 0.12
CA ALA A 8 -35.32 56.51 0.64
C ALA A 8 -35.41 57.09 2.08
N SER A 9 -34.57 56.61 3.01
CA SER A 9 -33.61 57.43 3.80
C SER A 9 -32.79 56.60 4.82
N SER A 10 -31.46 56.66 4.69
CA SER A 10 -30.44 56.38 5.73
C SER A 10 -30.45 57.44 6.84
N PRO A 11 -29.82 57.16 8.01
CA PRO A 11 -28.55 57.86 8.27
C PRO A 11 -27.48 57.01 8.99
N SER A 12 -26.22 57.32 8.68
CA SER A 12 -24.99 57.01 9.42
C SER A 12 -24.49 58.31 10.11
N PRO A 13 -23.30 58.39 10.75
CA PRO A 13 -22.57 57.49 11.66
C PRO A 13 -22.20 58.18 13.00
N CYS A 14 -21.80 57.45 14.05
CA CYS A 14 -21.03 58.01 15.19
C CYS A 14 -20.16 56.93 15.89
N THR A 15 -18.84 57.02 15.73
CA THR A 15 -17.79 56.69 16.73
C THR A 15 -17.50 57.97 17.56
N PRO A 16 -16.67 58.04 18.63
CA PRO A 16 -15.60 57.13 19.15
C PRO A 16 -15.63 56.90 20.70
N ILE A 17 -14.80 56.04 21.31
CA ILE A 17 -13.54 56.34 22.08
C ILE A 17 -13.09 55.00 22.71
N GLN A 18 -11.95 54.38 22.36
CA GLN A 18 -10.57 54.49 22.93
C GLN A 18 -10.38 54.20 24.44
N ASN A 19 -9.75 53.05 24.76
CA ASN A 19 -8.51 52.88 25.57
C ASN A 19 -8.23 51.35 25.78
N ILE A 20 -7.11 50.77 25.30
CA ILE A 20 -5.72 50.77 25.86
C ILE A 20 -5.67 49.99 27.20
N HIS A 21 -4.84 48.98 27.54
CA HIS A 21 -3.55 48.36 27.17
C HIS A 21 -3.65 46.84 27.54
N HIS A 22 -2.83 45.87 27.10
CA HIS A 22 -1.38 45.75 27.22
C HIS A 22 -0.82 44.65 26.31
N ARG A 23 0.29 44.96 25.64
CA ARG A 23 1.26 44.01 25.08
C ARG A 23 1.95 43.23 26.21
N SER A 24 2.26 41.97 25.95
CA SER A 24 3.47 41.32 26.47
C SER A 24 4.15 40.55 25.33
N GLU A 25 5.30 41.10 24.92
CA GLU A 25 6.30 40.46 24.06
C GLU A 25 7.08 39.38 24.83
N SER A 26 7.84 38.59 24.06
CA SER A 26 8.96 37.71 24.43
C SER A 26 8.56 36.34 25.00
N MET A 27 9.19 35.21 24.64
CA MET A 27 10.59 34.98 24.27
C MET A 27 10.74 33.84 23.25
N PHE A 28 11.52 34.09 22.19
CA PHE A 28 12.46 33.12 21.62
C PHE A 28 13.44 32.67 22.71
N PHE A 29 13.81 31.38 22.77
CA PHE A 29 15.16 30.90 23.15
C PHE A 29 15.28 29.36 22.98
N PRO A 30 16.50 28.78 22.94
CA PRO A 30 16.98 28.04 21.77
C PRO A 30 17.37 26.59 22.09
N CYS A 31 17.88 25.88 21.07
CA CYS A 31 18.73 24.70 21.23
C CYS A 31 19.80 24.91 22.31
N SER A 32 19.83 24.01 23.31
CA SER A 32 21.00 23.78 24.14
C SER A 32 21.24 22.29 24.35
N ILE A 33 22.31 21.84 23.71
CA ILE A 33 23.22 20.75 24.05
C ILE A 33 23.12 20.32 25.52
N TRP A 34 22.87 19.03 25.75
CA TRP A 34 23.23 18.37 27.01
C TRP A 34 24.40 17.43 26.77
N SER A 35 25.57 17.94 27.12
CA SER A 35 26.74 17.16 27.51
C SER A 35 26.54 16.71 28.96
N SER A 36 26.58 15.42 29.21
CA SER A 36 26.91 14.90 30.54
C SER A 36 27.82 13.68 30.40
N THR A 37 29.11 13.96 30.54
CA THR A 37 30.17 13.01 30.84
C THR A 37 29.83 12.23 32.11
N ILE A 38 29.64 10.91 32.01
CA ILE A 38 29.78 10.00 33.17
C ILE A 38 30.82 8.94 32.83
N SER A 39 31.88 8.97 33.63
CA SER A 39 33.08 8.15 33.55
C SER A 39 32.81 6.66 33.63
N LYS A 40 33.53 5.92 32.78
CA LYS A 40 33.81 4.49 32.92
C LYS A 40 34.32 4.16 34.34
N ARG A 41 33.73 3.15 34.96
CA ARG A 41 34.46 2.25 35.86
C ARG A 41 33.95 0.82 35.70
N LEU A 42 34.78 0.01 35.05
CA LEU A 42 34.77 -1.45 35.09
C LEU A 42 34.74 -1.92 36.54
N LEU A 43 33.91 -2.92 36.85
CA LEU A 43 34.30 -3.95 37.80
C LEU A 43 33.79 -5.32 37.34
N ILE A 44 34.77 -6.16 37.02
CA ILE A 44 34.67 -7.58 36.71
C ILE A 44 34.30 -8.32 38.00
N LYS A 45 33.25 -9.16 37.96
CA LYS A 45 33.15 -10.34 38.84
C LYS A 45 32.56 -11.53 38.08
N ARG A 46 33.45 -12.47 37.75
CA ARG A 46 33.17 -13.89 37.48
C ARG A 46 32.82 -14.59 38.80
N PHE A 47 31.80 -15.43 38.80
CA PHE A 47 31.63 -16.73 39.49
C PHE A 47 30.34 -17.30 38.88
N GLY A 48 30.22 -18.53 38.38
CA GLY A 48 30.78 -19.81 38.77
C GLY A 48 29.57 -20.76 38.82
N GLY A 49 29.49 -21.74 37.94
CA GLY A 49 28.33 -22.64 37.85
C GLY A 49 28.24 -23.63 39.01
N ILE A 50 27.10 -24.33 39.13
CA ILE A 50 26.96 -25.81 39.28
C ILE A 50 25.48 -26.21 39.59
N GLN A 51 25.02 -27.17 38.76
CA GLN A 51 24.11 -28.33 38.90
C GLN A 51 22.76 -28.36 39.65
N LEU A 52 21.86 -29.08 38.96
CA LEU A 52 20.64 -29.78 39.37
C LEU A 52 20.76 -30.62 40.66
N GLY A 53 19.67 -30.64 41.44
CA GLY A 53 19.38 -31.65 42.47
C GLY A 53 17.87 -31.90 42.62
N LYS A 54 17.49 -33.17 42.78
CA LYS A 54 16.14 -33.75 42.72
C LYS A 54 15.31 -33.60 44.02
N ALA A 55 14.01 -33.93 43.89
CA ALA A 55 12.88 -33.82 44.81
C ALA A 55 12.89 -34.63 46.14
N SER A 56 12.23 -34.04 47.17
CA SER A 56 11.32 -34.50 48.27
C SER A 56 11.59 -35.82 49.06
N PRO A 57 11.00 -36.13 50.25
CA PRO A 57 9.64 -35.74 50.75
C PRO A 57 9.40 -35.47 52.27
N TYR A 58 8.18 -34.94 52.55
CA TYR A 58 7.19 -35.10 53.66
C TYR A 58 7.51 -35.03 55.18
N GLU A 59 6.76 -34.19 55.92
CA GLU A 59 5.78 -34.48 57.02
C GLU A 59 5.34 -33.14 57.68
N GLY A 60 4.04 -32.75 57.68
CA GLY A 60 3.04 -32.89 58.77
C GLY A 60 3.12 -31.69 59.75
N ASP A 61 2.08 -30.95 60.20
CA ASP A 61 0.65 -31.22 60.39
C ASP A 61 -0.10 -29.91 60.77
N ASP A 62 -1.43 -29.89 60.56
CA ASP A 62 -2.54 -29.07 61.14
C ASP A 62 -2.51 -27.52 61.21
N GLY A 63 -3.58 -26.75 60.96
CA GLY A 63 -4.99 -27.02 60.68
C GLY A 63 -5.85 -25.72 60.73
N PHE A 64 -7.07 -25.79 60.19
CA PHE A 64 -8.22 -24.84 60.23
C PHE A 64 -8.41 -23.77 59.12
N GLY A 65 -9.35 -24.08 58.19
CA GLY A 65 -10.62 -23.32 58.16
C GLY A 65 -11.03 -22.57 56.87
N ASN A 66 -11.75 -23.29 55.99
CA ASN A 66 -12.92 -22.82 55.21
C ASN A 66 -12.80 -21.73 54.11
N ARG A 67 -12.78 -22.14 52.83
CA ARG A 67 -13.97 -22.22 51.92
C ARG A 67 -13.50 -22.36 50.46
N ILE A 68 -13.96 -23.43 49.83
CA ILE A 68 -13.76 -23.76 48.42
C ILE A 68 -14.67 -22.88 47.56
N ASN A 69 -14.10 -22.22 46.54
CA ASN A 69 -14.76 -22.01 45.26
C ASN A 69 -13.73 -22.13 44.14
N VAL A 70 -14.11 -22.89 43.12
CA VAL A 70 -13.27 -23.55 42.12
C VAL A 70 -12.80 -22.57 41.05
N LEU A 71 -11.49 -22.42 40.93
CA LEU A 71 -10.79 -21.88 39.77
C LEU A 71 -10.77 -22.89 38.61
N ARG A 72 -10.93 -22.40 37.39
CA ARG A 72 -10.15 -22.88 36.24
C ARG A 72 -10.03 -21.78 35.19
N GLU A 73 -9.14 -20.83 35.47
CA GLU A 73 -8.42 -20.13 34.41
C GLU A 73 -7.17 -20.95 34.11
N THR A 74 -7.02 -21.36 32.87
CA THR A 74 -5.84 -22.04 32.36
C THR A 74 -4.71 -21.02 32.19
N GLU A 75 -3.74 -21.05 33.11
CA GLU A 75 -2.44 -20.38 32.96
C GLU A 75 -1.71 -20.94 31.74
N SER A 76 -1.66 -20.17 30.65
CA SER A 76 -0.65 -20.37 29.61
C SER A 76 0.66 -19.76 30.10
N ALA A 77 1.71 -20.59 30.21
CA ALA A 77 3.06 -20.16 30.57
C ALA A 77 3.61 -19.14 29.55
N GLY A 78 3.42 -17.86 29.83
CA GLY A 78 4.04 -16.74 29.13
C GLY A 78 5.31 -16.32 29.84
N ILE A 79 6.42 -16.25 29.11
CA ILE A 79 7.67 -15.64 29.57
C ILE A 79 7.35 -14.16 29.91
N GLU A 80 7.42 -13.77 31.18
CA GLU A 80 7.26 -12.38 31.60
C GLU A 80 8.42 -11.54 31.04
N VAL A 81 8.17 -10.91 29.89
CA VAL A 81 9.06 -9.89 29.32
C VAL A 81 9.12 -8.72 30.31
N SER A 82 10.32 -8.39 30.80
CA SER A 82 10.51 -7.32 31.78
C SER A 82 9.99 -5.98 31.27
N ASN A 83 9.43 -5.15 32.16
CA ASN A 83 8.83 -3.86 31.80
C ASN A 83 9.80 -2.94 31.05
N ALA A 84 11.09 -2.98 31.38
CA ALA A 84 12.12 -2.21 30.67
C ALA A 84 12.24 -2.59 29.18
N VAL A 85 12.11 -3.89 28.85
CA VAL A 85 12.13 -4.35 27.45
C VAL A 85 10.86 -3.90 26.72
N LYS A 86 9.71 -3.89 27.39
CA LYS A 86 8.47 -3.35 26.81
C LYS A 86 8.58 -1.86 26.52
N ASP A 87 9.18 -1.08 27.42
CA ASP A 87 9.39 0.36 27.25
C ASP A 87 10.35 0.65 26.08
N GLU A 88 11.46 -0.09 25.97
CA GLU A 88 12.38 0.04 24.84
C GLU A 88 11.70 -0.32 23.50
N LEU A 89 10.93 -1.41 23.47
CA LEU A 89 10.17 -1.81 22.28
C LEU A 89 9.12 -0.77 21.89
N PHE A 90 8.41 -0.19 22.87
CA PHE A 90 7.44 0.87 22.64
C PHE A 90 8.09 2.13 22.07
N VAL A 91 9.18 2.60 22.68
CA VAL A 91 9.93 3.77 22.20
C VAL A 91 10.51 3.53 20.81
N GLY A 92 11.04 2.32 20.56
CA GLY A 92 11.53 1.90 19.25
C GLY A 92 10.45 1.97 18.18
N PHE A 93 9.31 1.30 18.43
CA PHE A 93 8.14 1.33 17.54
C PHE A 93 7.66 2.76 17.28
N PHE A 94 7.54 3.59 18.32
CA PHE A 94 7.03 4.95 18.15
C PHE A 94 7.96 5.81 17.29
N ARG A 95 9.28 5.67 17.46
CA ARG A 95 10.27 6.38 16.63
C ARG A 95 10.26 5.89 15.19
N GLU A 96 10.04 4.59 14.97
CA GLU A 96 9.91 4.01 13.64
C GLU A 96 8.62 4.45 12.94
N ALA A 97 7.50 4.53 13.67
CA ALA A 97 6.20 4.95 13.17
C ALA A 97 6.06 6.46 12.95
N TRP A 98 6.83 7.28 13.68
CA TRP A 98 6.70 8.75 13.69
C TRP A 98 6.75 9.43 12.30
N PRO A 99 7.68 9.07 11.39
CA PRO A 99 7.71 9.66 10.05
C PRO A 99 6.41 9.43 9.28
N TYR A 100 5.81 8.24 9.45
CA TYR A 100 4.57 7.87 8.77
C TYR A 100 3.34 8.61 9.34
N PHE A 101 3.32 8.93 10.63
CA PHE A 101 2.27 9.80 11.20
C PHE A 101 2.24 11.16 10.49
N LEU A 102 3.42 11.75 10.26
CA LEU A 102 3.53 13.04 9.57
C LEU A 102 3.18 12.90 8.08
N ALA A 103 3.62 11.82 7.44
CA ALA A 103 3.38 11.59 6.01
C ALA A 103 1.89 11.41 5.68
N HIS A 104 1.13 10.70 6.52
CA HIS A 104 -0.29 10.42 6.25
C HIS A 104 -1.23 11.53 6.74
N ARG A 105 -0.76 12.47 7.56
CA ARG A 105 -1.60 13.54 8.12
C ARG A 105 -2.19 14.42 7.01
N GLY A 106 -3.50 14.62 7.05
CA GLY A 106 -4.25 15.40 6.06
C GLY A 106 -4.50 14.66 4.73
N SER A 107 -3.93 13.45 4.56
CA SER A 107 -4.18 12.62 3.39
C SER A 107 -5.60 12.08 3.39
N THR A 108 -6.18 11.95 2.19
CA THR A 108 -7.52 11.35 2.01
C THR A 108 -7.40 9.91 1.57
N PHE A 109 -7.91 8.99 2.40
CA PHE A 109 -7.96 7.56 2.12
C PHE A 109 -9.39 7.14 1.83
N VAL A 110 -9.58 6.44 0.72
CA VAL A 110 -10.82 5.71 0.44
C VAL A 110 -10.63 4.29 0.93
N VAL A 111 -11.52 3.79 1.78
CA VAL A 111 -11.43 2.45 2.37
C VAL A 111 -12.63 1.63 1.94
N LEU A 112 -12.39 0.66 1.07
CA LEU A 112 -13.37 -0.37 0.73
C LEU A 112 -13.27 -1.50 1.76
N ILE A 113 -14.38 -1.84 2.40
CA ILE A 113 -14.46 -2.99 3.33
C ILE A 113 -15.29 -4.07 2.67
N SER A 114 -14.73 -5.25 2.39
CA SER A 114 -15.49 -6.34 1.75
C SER A 114 -16.66 -6.77 2.64
N ALA A 115 -17.78 -7.19 2.05
CA ALA A 115 -18.94 -7.54 2.87
C ALA A 115 -18.74 -8.78 3.74
N GLU A 116 -17.80 -9.67 3.38
CA GLU A 116 -17.36 -10.78 4.22
C GLU A 116 -16.72 -10.28 5.52
N ILE A 117 -15.93 -9.19 5.45
CA ILE A 117 -15.37 -8.55 6.63
C ILE A 117 -16.45 -7.79 7.40
N VAL A 118 -17.38 -7.11 6.71
CA VAL A 118 -18.53 -6.44 7.34
C VAL A 118 -19.40 -7.43 8.13
N ASP A 119 -19.55 -8.66 7.65
CA ASP A 119 -20.31 -9.72 8.35
C ASP A 119 -19.52 -10.40 9.49
N SER A 120 -18.22 -10.13 9.58
CA SER A 120 -17.33 -10.82 10.51
C SER A 120 -17.13 -10.08 11.83
N ALA A 121 -16.63 -10.79 12.84
CA ALA A 121 -16.20 -10.20 14.11
C ALA A 121 -14.97 -9.27 13.97
N HIS A 122 -14.32 -9.22 12.80
CA HIS A 122 -13.14 -8.40 12.56
C HIS A 122 -13.46 -6.94 12.21
N LEU A 123 -14.72 -6.62 11.87
CA LEU A 123 -15.12 -5.26 11.54
C LEU A 123 -14.87 -4.29 12.70
N ASP A 124 -15.27 -4.66 13.91
CA ASP A 124 -15.15 -3.80 15.09
C ASP A 124 -13.70 -3.32 15.35
N PRO A 125 -12.68 -4.22 15.42
CA PRO A 125 -11.28 -3.81 15.50
C PRO A 125 -10.83 -2.87 14.37
N ILE A 126 -11.28 -3.11 13.13
CA ILE A 126 -10.93 -2.27 11.98
C ILE A 126 -11.52 -0.87 12.12
N LEU A 127 -12.78 -0.75 12.56
CA LEU A 127 -13.42 0.54 12.81
C LEU A 127 -12.74 1.30 13.94
N MET A 128 -12.26 0.60 14.97
CA MET A 128 -11.45 1.21 16.04
C MET A 128 -10.11 1.74 15.51
N ASP A 129 -9.42 0.97 14.67
CA ASP A 129 -8.18 1.42 14.01
C ASP A 129 -8.44 2.65 13.12
N ILE A 130 -9.52 2.66 12.33
CA ILE A 130 -9.92 3.82 11.51
C ILE A 130 -10.18 5.04 12.39
N SER A 131 -10.89 4.88 13.50
CA SER A 131 -11.19 5.97 14.43
C SER A 131 -9.92 6.53 15.08
N LEU A 132 -8.95 5.67 15.42
CA LEU A 132 -7.61 6.07 15.88
C LEU A 132 -6.85 6.86 14.82
N LEU A 133 -6.78 6.33 13.60
CA LEU A 133 -6.10 6.96 12.46
C LEU A 133 -6.72 8.30 12.09
N HIS A 134 -8.04 8.42 12.21
CA HIS A 134 -8.75 9.67 11.98
C HIS A 134 -8.34 10.72 13.01
N GLY A 135 -8.21 10.35 14.29
CA GLY A 135 -7.65 11.21 15.34
C GLY A 135 -6.19 11.64 15.11
N LEU A 136 -5.43 10.93 14.29
CA LEU A 136 -4.08 11.34 13.83
C LEU A 136 -4.12 12.32 12.64
N GLY A 137 -5.32 12.66 12.16
CA GLY A 137 -5.58 13.64 11.10
C GLY A 137 -5.72 13.04 9.70
N ILE A 138 -5.95 11.73 9.57
CA ILE A 138 -6.24 11.09 8.27
C ILE A 138 -7.73 11.28 7.95
N LYS A 139 -8.03 11.67 6.71
CA LYS A 139 -9.39 11.87 6.20
C LYS A 139 -9.88 10.57 5.57
N PHE A 140 -11.03 10.05 6.01
CA PHE A 140 -11.55 8.77 5.55
C PHE A 140 -12.87 8.89 4.78
N VAL A 141 -12.94 8.18 3.67
CA VAL A 141 -14.20 7.84 2.99
C VAL A 141 -14.35 6.32 3.03
N LEU A 142 -15.36 5.82 3.75
CA LEU A 142 -15.62 4.40 3.93
C LEU A 142 -16.67 3.92 2.94
N VAL A 143 -16.41 2.80 2.27
CA VAL A 143 -17.32 2.14 1.35
C VAL A 143 -17.52 0.69 1.79
N PRO A 144 -18.55 0.39 2.60
CA PRO A 144 -18.80 -0.96 3.06
C PRO A 144 -19.47 -1.81 1.98
N GLY A 145 -19.03 -3.06 1.86
CA GLY A 145 -19.69 -4.07 1.04
C GLY A 145 -21.02 -4.51 1.66
N THR A 146 -21.98 -4.82 0.81
CA THR A 146 -23.35 -5.16 1.24
C THR A 146 -23.86 -6.49 0.68
N HIS A 147 -23.14 -7.11 -0.26
CA HIS A 147 -23.68 -8.23 -1.05
C HIS A 147 -23.97 -9.49 -0.22
N VAL A 148 -23.16 -9.81 0.80
CA VAL A 148 -23.41 -10.94 1.73
C VAL A 148 -24.75 -10.74 2.45
N GLN A 149 -24.97 -9.55 3.02
CA GLN A 149 -26.18 -9.25 3.78
C GLN A 149 -27.41 -9.22 2.88
N ILE A 150 -27.28 -8.74 1.64
CA ILE A 150 -28.35 -8.80 0.64
C ILE A 150 -28.73 -10.26 0.34
N ASP A 151 -27.74 -11.13 0.13
CA ASP A 151 -27.97 -12.55 -0.15
C ASP A 151 -28.67 -13.25 1.04
N THR A 152 -28.23 -12.96 2.27
CA THR A 152 -28.88 -13.47 3.49
C THR A 152 -30.34 -13.01 3.58
N LEU A 153 -30.62 -11.71 3.40
CA LEU A 153 -31.98 -11.18 3.46
C LEU A 153 -32.90 -11.73 2.35
N LEU A 154 -32.35 -11.98 1.16
CA LEU A 154 -33.09 -12.62 0.08
C LEU A 154 -33.45 -14.08 0.42
N ALA A 155 -32.48 -14.83 0.95
CA ALA A 155 -32.70 -16.20 1.38
C ALA A 155 -33.76 -16.30 2.49
N GLU A 156 -33.74 -15.38 3.47
CA GLU A 156 -34.76 -15.27 4.52
C GLU A 156 -36.17 -14.99 3.97
N ARG A 157 -36.26 -14.31 2.82
CA ARG A 157 -37.52 -14.04 2.11
C ARG A 157 -37.94 -15.16 1.17
N GLY A 158 -37.15 -16.23 1.06
CA GLY A 158 -37.38 -17.33 0.11
C GLY A 158 -37.07 -16.95 -1.35
N CYS A 159 -36.26 -15.91 -1.56
CA CYS A 159 -35.81 -15.46 -2.87
C CYS A 159 -34.36 -15.91 -3.13
N GLU A 160 -34.03 -16.18 -4.39
CA GLU A 160 -32.65 -16.52 -4.79
C GLU A 160 -31.93 -15.32 -5.41
N ALA A 161 -30.67 -15.14 -5.03
CA ALA A 161 -29.79 -14.14 -5.60
C ALA A 161 -29.39 -14.49 -7.03
N LYS A 162 -29.65 -13.57 -7.97
CA LYS A 162 -29.31 -13.74 -9.39
C LYS A 162 -28.15 -12.83 -9.79
N TYR A 163 -27.13 -13.40 -10.42
CA TYR A 163 -25.95 -12.69 -10.90
C TYR A 163 -25.68 -12.99 -12.37
N VAL A 164 -25.22 -11.98 -13.10
CA VAL A 164 -24.76 -12.09 -14.49
C VAL A 164 -23.51 -11.24 -14.65
N GLY A 165 -22.38 -11.89 -14.95
CA GLY A 165 -21.06 -11.26 -14.94
C GLY A 165 -20.75 -10.71 -13.55
N SER A 166 -20.21 -9.49 -13.47
CA SER A 166 -19.87 -8.82 -12.21
C SER A 166 -21.05 -8.17 -11.47
N TYR A 167 -22.27 -8.22 -12.03
CA TYR A 167 -23.43 -7.51 -11.49
C TYR A 167 -24.52 -8.46 -11.01
N ARG A 168 -25.19 -8.05 -9.93
CA ARG A 168 -26.46 -8.64 -9.49
C ARG A 168 -27.59 -8.14 -10.37
N ILE A 169 -28.56 -8.98 -10.70
CA ILE A 169 -29.86 -8.53 -11.23
C ILE A 169 -30.70 -8.07 -10.03
N THR A 170 -31.02 -6.78 -9.98
CA THR A 170 -31.73 -6.20 -8.83
C THR A 170 -33.20 -6.01 -9.16
N ASP A 171 -33.99 -7.07 -8.98
CA ASP A 171 -35.46 -6.98 -9.00
C ASP A 171 -36.01 -6.24 -7.76
N SER A 172 -37.34 -6.11 -7.66
CA SER A 172 -37.98 -5.34 -6.59
C SER A 172 -37.63 -5.89 -5.20
N ASP A 173 -37.60 -7.22 -5.04
CA ASP A 173 -37.28 -7.86 -3.76
C ASP A 173 -35.80 -7.70 -3.41
N SER A 174 -34.92 -7.84 -4.39
CA SER A 174 -33.48 -7.56 -4.26
C SER A 174 -33.20 -6.10 -3.94
N LEU A 175 -33.96 -5.16 -4.50
CA LEU A 175 -33.81 -3.74 -4.19
C LEU A 175 -34.21 -3.45 -2.74
N ASN A 176 -35.33 -4.00 -2.27
CA ASN A 176 -35.74 -3.86 -0.88
C ASN A 176 -34.69 -4.46 0.07
N ALA A 177 -34.18 -5.66 -0.23
CA ALA A 177 -33.11 -6.26 0.55
C ALA A 177 -31.82 -5.40 0.54
N ALA A 178 -31.48 -4.79 -0.60
CA ALA A 178 -30.35 -3.85 -0.70
C ALA A 178 -30.53 -2.60 0.16
N MET A 179 -31.73 -2.02 0.19
CA MET A 179 -32.04 -0.88 1.05
C MET A 179 -31.94 -1.23 2.53
N ASP A 180 -32.49 -2.37 2.94
CA ASP A 180 -32.46 -2.83 4.32
C ASP A 180 -31.02 -3.16 4.77
N ALA A 181 -30.25 -3.86 3.94
CA ALA A 181 -28.85 -4.18 4.21
C ALA A 181 -28.01 -2.90 4.37
N ALA A 182 -28.12 -1.96 3.43
CA ALA A 182 -27.38 -0.70 3.46
C ALA A 182 -27.71 0.14 4.69
N GLY A 183 -29.00 0.28 5.04
CA GLY A 183 -29.43 1.03 6.22
C GLY A 183 -28.94 0.40 7.53
N ARG A 184 -28.99 -0.93 7.62
CA ARG A 184 -28.48 -1.67 8.79
C ARG A 184 -26.98 -1.50 8.97
N ILE A 185 -26.22 -1.66 7.89
CA ILE A 185 -24.76 -1.52 7.89
C ILE A 185 -24.36 -0.09 8.26
N HIS A 186 -25.02 0.93 7.69
CA HIS A 186 -24.78 2.33 8.03
C HIS A 186 -24.98 2.58 9.53
N SER A 187 -26.15 2.23 10.06
CA SER A 187 -26.48 2.44 11.47
C SER A 187 -25.49 1.73 12.40
N MET A 188 -25.06 0.53 12.02
CA MET A 188 -24.08 -0.25 12.78
C MET A 188 -22.70 0.43 12.79
N ILE A 189 -22.18 0.83 11.62
CA ILE A 189 -20.87 1.48 11.51
C ILE A 189 -20.87 2.82 12.25
N GLU A 190 -21.89 3.66 12.04
CA GLU A 190 -22.05 4.94 12.73
C GLU A 190 -22.05 4.74 14.25
N ALA A 191 -22.79 3.78 14.78
CA ALA A 191 -22.82 3.47 16.20
C ALA A 191 -21.46 3.02 16.75
N LYS A 192 -20.67 2.26 15.98
CA LYS A 192 -19.36 1.75 16.38
C LYS A 192 -18.25 2.79 16.33
N ILE A 193 -18.31 3.71 15.37
CA ILE A 193 -17.33 4.80 15.22
C ILE A 193 -17.62 5.96 16.17
N SER A 194 -18.89 6.24 16.46
CA SER A 194 -19.31 7.42 17.26
C SER A 194 -18.57 7.63 18.58
N PRO A 195 -18.26 6.59 19.40
CA PRO A 195 -17.51 6.80 20.64
C PRO A 195 -16.10 7.37 20.44
N GLY A 196 -15.53 7.19 19.23
CA GLY A 196 -14.15 7.47 18.93
C GLY A 196 -13.18 6.58 19.72
N PRO A 197 -11.87 6.67 19.45
CA PRO A 197 -10.88 6.07 20.32
C PRO A 197 -10.89 6.84 21.65
N SER A 198 -10.93 6.15 22.78
CA SER A 198 -10.77 6.76 24.12
C SER A 198 -9.33 7.26 24.30
N LEU A 199 -8.90 8.26 23.54
CA LEU A 199 -7.54 8.81 23.57
C LEU A 199 -7.31 9.68 24.81
N SER A 200 -8.36 9.99 25.57
CA SER A 200 -8.28 10.87 26.73
C SER A 200 -8.90 10.21 27.97
N GLY A 201 -8.04 9.61 28.80
CA GLY A 201 -8.24 9.63 30.26
C GLY A 201 -8.12 11.06 30.84
N ILE A 202 -7.81 12.05 30.01
CA ILE A 202 -7.85 13.47 30.33
C ILE A 202 -9.33 13.87 30.36
N ARG A 203 -9.90 13.93 31.58
CA ARG A 203 -11.05 14.80 31.83
C ARG A 203 -10.63 16.22 31.44
N ARG A 204 -10.99 16.67 30.24
CA ARG A 204 -11.01 18.09 29.95
C ARG A 204 -12.15 18.68 30.77
N HIS A 205 -11.86 19.09 31.99
CA HIS A 205 -12.73 19.98 32.75
C HIS A 205 -12.73 21.32 32.01
N GLY A 206 -13.59 21.46 31.02
CA GLY A 206 -13.64 22.68 30.22
C GLY A 206 -14.44 22.48 28.95
N ASP A 207 -15.63 23.08 28.98
CA ASP A 207 -16.55 23.31 27.86
C ASP A 207 -17.50 22.16 27.49
N SER A 208 -18.65 22.14 28.17
CA SER A 208 -19.81 21.30 27.87
C SER A 208 -20.51 21.61 26.54
N SER A 209 -19.92 22.48 25.69
CA SER A 209 -20.52 22.90 24.42
C SER A 209 -20.26 21.94 23.25
N ARG A 210 -19.31 21.00 23.37
CA ARG A 210 -19.08 19.97 22.35
C ARG A 210 -19.94 18.75 22.62
N TRP A 211 -20.90 18.51 21.72
CA TRP A 211 -21.63 17.24 21.61
C TRP A 211 -20.63 16.11 21.36
N TYR A 212 -20.24 15.39 22.42
CA TYR A 212 -19.28 14.27 22.44
C TYR A 212 -17.89 14.58 21.82
N ASP A 213 -16.80 14.25 22.51
CA ASP A 213 -15.43 14.23 21.92
C ASP A 213 -15.24 13.00 21.01
N GLY A 214 -16.32 12.61 20.32
CA GLY A 214 -16.43 11.42 19.49
C GLY A 214 -16.17 11.72 18.02
N VAL A 215 -16.07 10.68 17.21
CA VAL A 215 -15.83 10.83 15.77
C VAL A 215 -17.14 11.18 15.07
N SER A 216 -17.12 12.25 14.27
CA SER A 216 -18.26 12.63 13.45
C SER A 216 -18.31 11.78 12.18
N VAL A 217 -19.48 11.22 11.87
CA VAL A 217 -19.71 10.47 10.63
C VAL A 217 -20.77 11.20 9.80
N ALA A 218 -20.50 11.36 8.51
CA ALA A 218 -21.39 11.98 7.55
C ALA A 218 -21.77 10.99 6.43
N SER A 219 -23.07 10.83 6.19
CA SER A 219 -23.61 10.08 5.06
C SER A 219 -24.58 10.97 4.27
N GLY A 220 -24.84 10.64 3.00
CA GLY A 220 -25.68 11.47 2.15
C GLY A 220 -25.74 11.02 0.69
N ASN A 221 -26.43 11.82 -0.13
CA ASN A 221 -26.62 11.57 -1.57
C ASN A 221 -25.40 11.96 -2.42
N PHE A 222 -24.22 11.42 -2.06
CA PHE A 222 -22.97 11.71 -2.75
C PHE A 222 -22.80 10.92 -4.07
N LEU A 223 -23.60 9.89 -4.29
CA LEU A 223 -23.54 9.00 -5.45
C LEU A 223 -24.74 9.22 -6.38
N ALA A 224 -24.47 9.73 -7.58
CA ALA A 224 -25.43 9.74 -8.68
C ALA A 224 -25.22 8.50 -9.55
N ALA A 225 -26.30 7.81 -9.87
CA ALA A 225 -26.27 6.56 -10.64
C ALA A 225 -27.24 6.61 -11.83
N LYS A 226 -26.99 5.75 -12.82
CA LYS A 226 -27.90 5.48 -13.94
C LYS A 226 -28.24 4.00 -13.97
N ARG A 227 -29.42 3.64 -14.48
CA ARG A 227 -29.76 2.22 -14.68
C ARG A 227 -28.78 1.61 -15.67
N ARG A 228 -28.31 0.40 -15.37
CA ARG A 228 -27.58 -0.43 -16.35
C ARG A 228 -28.47 -0.81 -17.54
N GLY A 229 -29.76 -1.01 -17.27
CA GLY A 229 -30.75 -1.33 -18.29
C GLY A 229 -30.58 -2.74 -18.85
N VAL A 230 -30.88 -2.91 -20.13
CA VAL A 230 -30.79 -4.20 -20.82
C VAL A 230 -29.45 -4.28 -21.55
N VAL A 231 -28.60 -5.22 -21.13
CA VAL A 231 -27.28 -5.46 -21.74
C VAL A 231 -27.23 -6.90 -22.22
N GLU A 232 -26.86 -7.12 -23.47
CA GLU A 232 -26.81 -8.46 -24.11
C GLU A 232 -28.12 -9.27 -23.96
N GLY A 233 -29.26 -8.57 -23.98
CA GLY A 233 -30.59 -9.17 -23.86
C GLY A 233 -31.03 -9.49 -22.42
N ILE A 234 -30.22 -9.15 -21.42
CA ILE A 234 -30.51 -9.38 -20.00
C ILE A 234 -30.94 -8.05 -19.36
N ASP A 235 -32.14 -8.02 -18.78
CA ASP A 235 -32.63 -6.86 -18.02
C ASP A 235 -32.11 -6.91 -16.57
N TYR A 236 -31.31 -5.92 -16.21
CA TYR A 236 -30.74 -5.78 -14.87
C TYR A 236 -31.68 -5.03 -13.89
N ALA A 237 -32.86 -4.62 -14.34
CA ALA A 237 -33.87 -3.93 -13.53
C ALA A 237 -33.31 -2.70 -12.77
N SER A 238 -33.28 -2.73 -11.44
CA SER A 238 -32.82 -1.60 -10.59
C SER A 238 -31.33 -1.65 -10.25
N THR A 239 -30.54 -2.42 -11.00
CA THR A 239 -29.07 -2.35 -10.91
C THR A 239 -28.57 -1.06 -11.54
N GLY A 240 -27.73 -0.35 -10.80
CA GLY A 240 -27.14 0.92 -11.19
C GLY A 240 -25.68 0.80 -11.60
N GLU A 241 -25.26 1.73 -12.44
CA GLU A 241 -23.87 2.08 -12.72
C GLU A 241 -23.58 3.46 -12.16
N VAL A 242 -22.34 3.66 -11.70
CA VAL A 242 -21.90 4.95 -11.18
C VAL A 242 -21.88 5.95 -12.33
N LYS A 243 -22.61 7.06 -12.16
CA LYS A 243 -22.60 8.18 -13.11
C LYS A 243 -21.69 9.30 -12.62
N LYS A 244 -21.75 9.64 -11.34
CA LYS A 244 -20.96 10.74 -10.76
C LYS A 244 -20.85 10.63 -9.25
N ILE A 245 -19.70 11.04 -8.72
CA ILE A 245 -19.46 11.25 -7.29
C ILE A 245 -19.42 12.76 -6.99
N ASP A 246 -20.17 13.22 -5.98
CA ASP A 246 -20.17 14.61 -5.54
C ASP A 246 -18.95 14.91 -4.65
N VAL A 247 -17.82 15.10 -5.32
CA VAL A 247 -16.52 15.41 -4.71
C VAL A 247 -16.57 16.67 -3.84
N SER A 248 -17.30 17.70 -4.26
CA SER A 248 -17.37 18.97 -3.55
C SER A 248 -18.00 18.80 -2.18
N ARG A 249 -19.14 18.09 -2.09
CA ARG A 249 -19.80 17.84 -0.80
C ARG A 249 -19.02 16.87 0.07
N ILE A 250 -18.39 15.85 -0.50
CA ILE A 250 -17.52 14.93 0.26
C ILE A 250 -16.37 15.72 0.89
N ARG A 251 -15.65 16.54 0.12
CA ARG A 251 -14.52 17.34 0.62
C ARG A 251 -14.95 18.31 1.73
N GLU A 252 -16.11 18.96 1.58
CA GLU A 252 -16.67 19.83 2.62
C GLU A 252 -16.85 19.09 3.97
N ARG A 253 -17.34 17.84 3.95
CA ARG A 253 -17.46 17.02 5.16
C ARG A 253 -16.10 16.59 5.71
N LEU A 254 -15.17 16.18 4.84
CA LEU A 254 -13.81 15.81 5.25
C LEU A 254 -13.04 17.00 5.86
N ASP A 255 -13.28 18.22 5.39
CA ASP A 255 -12.68 19.45 5.94
C ASP A 255 -13.29 19.86 7.28
N GLN A 256 -14.50 19.39 7.58
CA GLN A 256 -15.17 19.52 8.87
C GLN A 256 -14.81 18.42 9.87
N ASP A 257 -13.75 17.64 9.57
CA ASP A 257 -13.28 16.52 10.39
C ASP A 257 -14.33 15.42 10.57
N CYS A 258 -15.13 15.17 9.52
CA CYS A 258 -16.04 14.03 9.47
C CYS A 258 -15.41 12.85 8.71
N ILE A 259 -15.69 11.64 9.14
CA ILE A 259 -15.56 10.44 8.32
C ILE A 259 -16.78 10.36 7.38
N VAL A 260 -16.55 10.21 6.08
CA VAL A 260 -17.66 10.06 5.12
C VAL A 260 -17.98 8.59 4.91
N LEU A 261 -19.26 8.22 5.04
CA LEU A 261 -19.75 6.88 4.76
C LEU A 261 -20.55 6.87 3.45
N LEU A 262 -20.05 6.14 2.45
CA LEU A 262 -20.61 6.08 1.10
C LEU A 262 -21.29 4.72 0.85
N SER A 263 -22.60 4.76 0.59
CA SER A 263 -23.41 3.58 0.32
C SER A 263 -23.20 3.04 -1.10
N ASN A 264 -23.51 1.74 -1.31
CA ASN A 264 -23.68 1.14 -2.63
C ASN A 264 -24.97 1.62 -3.35
N LEU A 265 -25.88 2.28 -2.63
CA LEU A 265 -27.11 2.82 -3.21
C LEU A 265 -26.84 4.16 -3.89
N GLY A 266 -27.14 4.23 -5.18
CA GLY A 266 -27.06 5.44 -5.98
C GLY A 266 -28.44 5.97 -6.36
N TYR A 267 -28.51 7.26 -6.67
CA TYR A 267 -29.77 7.92 -7.02
C TYR A 267 -29.78 8.39 -8.46
N SER A 268 -30.87 8.11 -9.18
CA SER A 268 -31.07 8.61 -10.53
C SER A 268 -31.58 10.06 -10.54
N SER A 269 -31.54 10.71 -11.70
CA SER A 269 -32.12 12.05 -11.87
C SER A 269 -33.64 12.09 -11.71
N SER A 270 -34.32 10.95 -11.81
CA SER A 270 -35.76 10.80 -11.53
C SER A 270 -36.07 10.52 -10.06
N GLY A 271 -35.04 10.37 -9.21
CA GLY A 271 -35.21 10.06 -7.78
C GLY A 271 -35.36 8.56 -7.49
N GLU A 272 -35.03 7.68 -8.44
CA GLU A 272 -35.04 6.23 -8.22
C GLU A 272 -33.79 5.81 -7.45
N VAL A 273 -33.94 4.81 -6.58
CA VAL A 273 -32.82 4.14 -5.89
C VAL A 273 -32.33 2.99 -6.74
N LEU A 274 -31.02 2.95 -6.97
CA LEU A 274 -30.35 1.92 -7.76
C LEU A 274 -29.27 1.24 -6.93
N ASN A 275 -29.19 -0.08 -7.04
CA ASN A 275 -28.16 -0.88 -6.39
C ASN A 275 -26.90 -0.90 -7.28
N CYS A 276 -25.86 -0.17 -6.88
CA CYS A 276 -24.59 -0.11 -7.61
C CYS A 276 -23.60 -1.15 -7.06
N ASN A 277 -22.61 -1.52 -7.86
CA ASN A 277 -21.54 -2.40 -7.41
C ASN A 277 -20.61 -1.67 -6.43
N THR A 278 -20.35 -2.24 -5.24
CA THR A 278 -19.54 -1.58 -4.20
C THR A 278 -18.12 -1.28 -4.66
N TYR A 279 -17.47 -2.18 -5.41
CA TYR A 279 -16.12 -1.94 -5.93
C TYR A 279 -16.14 -0.82 -6.98
N GLU A 280 -17.16 -0.78 -7.83
CA GLU A 280 -17.34 0.31 -8.80
C GLU A 280 -17.47 1.66 -8.07
N VAL A 281 -18.27 1.73 -7.00
CA VAL A 281 -18.44 2.93 -6.17
C VAL A 281 -17.12 3.35 -5.52
N ALA A 282 -16.38 2.43 -4.89
CA ALA A 282 -15.14 2.76 -4.21
C ALA A 282 -14.03 3.21 -5.18
N THR A 283 -13.89 2.51 -6.30
CA THR A 283 -12.90 2.84 -7.33
C THR A 283 -13.21 4.18 -8.00
N ALA A 284 -14.46 4.43 -8.38
CA ALA A 284 -14.90 5.72 -8.91
C ALA A 284 -14.70 6.86 -7.89
N CYS A 285 -14.99 6.61 -6.60
CA CYS A 285 -14.79 7.59 -5.53
C CYS A 285 -13.30 7.92 -5.34
N ALA A 286 -12.42 6.92 -5.33
CA ALA A 286 -10.98 7.12 -5.18
C ALA A 286 -10.39 7.94 -6.34
N LEU A 287 -10.78 7.61 -7.57
CA LEU A 287 -10.37 8.35 -8.77
C LEU A 287 -10.92 9.79 -8.76
N ALA A 288 -12.21 9.97 -8.51
CA ALA A 288 -12.85 11.29 -8.53
C ALA A 288 -12.30 12.23 -7.44
N LEU A 289 -11.98 11.70 -6.26
CA LEU A 289 -11.38 12.49 -5.18
C LEU A 289 -9.91 12.84 -5.43
N GLY A 290 -9.22 12.07 -6.29
CA GLY A 290 -7.75 12.06 -6.34
C GLY A 290 -7.18 11.60 -5.00
N ALA A 291 -7.71 10.50 -4.48
CA ALA A 291 -7.32 9.99 -3.17
C ALA A 291 -5.82 9.64 -3.15
N GLU A 292 -5.18 9.87 -2.00
CA GLU A 292 -3.76 9.51 -1.82
C GLU A 292 -3.59 7.98 -1.85
N LYS A 293 -4.54 7.28 -1.22
CA LYS A 293 -4.57 5.82 -1.12
C LYS A 293 -6.00 5.30 -1.26
N LEU A 294 -6.15 4.20 -1.98
CA LEU A 294 -7.29 3.30 -1.86
C LEU A 294 -6.86 2.09 -1.02
N VAL A 295 -7.60 1.78 0.04
CA VAL A 295 -7.35 0.64 0.91
C VAL A 295 -8.53 -0.33 0.78
N CYS A 296 -8.28 -1.52 0.26
CA CYS A 296 -9.27 -2.58 0.17
C CYS A 296 -9.01 -3.60 1.27
N ILE A 297 -9.92 -3.68 2.23
CA ILE A 297 -9.91 -4.70 3.27
C ILE A 297 -10.73 -5.90 2.79
N ILE A 298 -10.03 -7.00 2.54
CA ILE A 298 -10.54 -8.24 1.94
C ILE A 298 -10.38 -9.42 2.90
N ASP A 299 -11.04 -10.53 2.58
CA ASP A 299 -11.10 -11.78 3.33
C ASP A 299 -9.94 -12.76 3.00
N GLY A 300 -8.87 -12.30 2.33
CA GLY A 300 -7.68 -13.13 2.14
C GLY A 300 -6.49 -12.41 1.49
N PRO A 301 -5.31 -13.06 1.44
CA PRO A 301 -4.09 -12.49 0.90
C PRO A 301 -3.94 -12.66 -0.63
N ILE A 302 -3.15 -11.78 -1.27
CA ILE A 302 -2.73 -11.95 -2.67
C ILE A 302 -1.48 -12.84 -2.73
N LEU A 303 -1.60 -13.99 -3.36
CA LEU A 303 -0.53 -14.99 -3.42
C LEU A 303 0.10 -15.11 -4.82
N ASP A 304 1.39 -15.41 -4.84
CA ASP A 304 2.13 -15.80 -6.03
C ASP A 304 1.80 -17.25 -6.45
N GLU A 305 2.42 -17.72 -7.53
CA GLU A 305 2.24 -19.09 -8.04
C GLU A 305 2.75 -20.18 -7.07
N ASN A 306 3.58 -19.80 -6.09
CA ASN A 306 4.13 -20.68 -5.06
C ASN A 306 3.38 -20.59 -3.72
N GLY A 307 2.25 -19.85 -3.67
CA GLY A 307 1.47 -19.64 -2.45
C GLY A 307 2.10 -18.66 -1.44
N ARG A 308 3.07 -17.85 -1.86
CA ARG A 308 3.71 -16.81 -1.03
C ARG A 308 2.98 -15.48 -1.19
N LEU A 309 2.85 -14.74 -0.09
CA LEU A 309 2.28 -13.39 -0.11
C LEU A 309 3.13 -12.45 -0.96
N ILE A 310 2.49 -11.78 -1.91
CA ILE A 310 3.11 -10.70 -2.68
C ILE A 310 2.99 -9.42 -1.85
N ARG A 311 4.11 -8.86 -1.39
CA ARG A 311 4.11 -7.63 -0.57
C ARG A 311 3.90 -6.37 -1.40
N PHE A 312 4.53 -6.33 -2.57
CA PHE A 312 4.62 -5.15 -3.40
C PHE A 312 4.59 -5.53 -4.87
N LEU A 313 3.85 -4.76 -5.66
CA LEU A 313 3.81 -4.81 -7.12
C LEU A 313 3.92 -3.39 -7.66
N THR A 314 4.81 -3.19 -8.64
CA THR A 314 4.69 -2.02 -9.50
C THR A 314 3.42 -2.15 -10.34
N LEU A 315 2.93 -1.02 -10.87
CA LEU A 315 1.80 -1.05 -11.79
C LEU A 315 2.06 -1.97 -13.00
N GLU A 316 3.30 -2.02 -13.49
CA GLU A 316 3.73 -2.89 -14.59
C GLU A 316 3.72 -4.37 -14.18
N ASP A 317 4.26 -4.71 -13.01
CA ASP A 317 4.26 -6.09 -12.50
C ASP A 317 2.83 -6.59 -12.28
N ALA A 318 1.96 -5.75 -11.73
CA ALA A 318 0.54 -6.05 -11.54
C ALA A 318 -0.15 -6.29 -12.89
N ASP A 319 0.05 -5.40 -13.87
CA ASP A 319 -0.51 -5.53 -15.22
C ASP A 319 -0.08 -6.82 -15.91
N MET A 320 1.21 -7.16 -15.85
CA MET A 320 1.75 -8.40 -16.40
C MET A 320 1.13 -9.63 -15.74
N LEU A 321 1.01 -9.63 -14.40
CA LEU A 321 0.41 -10.74 -13.66
C LEU A 321 -1.06 -10.91 -14.04
N ILE A 322 -1.82 -9.81 -14.14
CA ILE A 322 -3.22 -9.82 -14.56
C ILE A 322 -3.34 -10.36 -16.00
N ARG A 323 -2.53 -9.87 -16.94
CA ARG A 323 -2.53 -10.34 -18.34
C ARG A 323 -2.19 -11.82 -18.46
N LYS A 324 -1.20 -12.31 -17.71
CA LYS A 324 -0.82 -13.73 -17.68
C LYS A 324 -2.00 -14.60 -17.25
N ARG A 325 -2.80 -14.10 -16.30
CA ARG A 325 -3.97 -14.79 -15.74
C ARG A 325 -5.30 -14.37 -16.39
N ALA A 326 -5.29 -13.51 -17.40
CA ALA A 326 -6.52 -12.95 -18.00
C ALA A 326 -7.41 -14.00 -18.65
N LYS A 327 -6.84 -15.12 -19.12
CA LYS A 327 -7.63 -16.26 -19.64
C LYS A 327 -8.45 -16.97 -18.57
N GLN A 328 -8.11 -16.78 -17.29
CA GLN A 328 -8.73 -17.47 -16.16
C GLN A 328 -9.89 -16.67 -15.56
N SER A 329 -9.98 -15.37 -15.83
CA SER A 329 -10.99 -14.49 -15.24
C SER A 329 -11.55 -13.48 -16.25
N GLU A 330 -12.87 -13.41 -16.33
CA GLU A 330 -13.64 -12.38 -17.03
C GLU A 330 -13.31 -10.98 -16.51
N THR A 331 -13.18 -10.82 -15.19
CA THR A 331 -12.76 -9.54 -14.58
C THR A 331 -11.39 -9.10 -15.07
N ALA A 332 -10.42 -10.03 -15.10
CA ALA A 332 -9.08 -9.75 -15.63
C ALA A 332 -9.11 -9.46 -17.13
N ALA A 333 -9.97 -10.15 -17.90
CA ALA A 333 -10.17 -9.85 -19.32
C ALA A 333 -10.79 -8.45 -19.53
N ASN A 334 -11.74 -8.04 -18.68
CA ASN A 334 -12.33 -6.70 -18.72
C ASN A 334 -11.29 -5.62 -18.41
N TYR A 335 -10.41 -5.86 -17.43
CA TYR A 335 -9.25 -5.01 -17.20
C TYR A 335 -8.36 -4.90 -18.44
N VAL A 336 -7.96 -6.02 -19.04
CA VAL A 336 -7.09 -6.02 -20.24
C VAL A 336 -7.74 -5.27 -21.40
N LYS A 337 -9.05 -5.41 -21.60
CA LYS A 337 -9.80 -4.64 -22.61
C LYS A 337 -9.78 -3.13 -22.30
N ALA A 338 -10.04 -2.75 -21.05
CA ALA A 338 -10.04 -1.35 -20.63
C ALA A 338 -8.67 -0.69 -20.88
N VAL A 339 -7.60 -1.38 -20.48
CA VAL A 339 -6.23 -0.91 -20.68
C VAL A 339 -5.84 -0.79 -22.15
N ALA A 340 -6.15 -1.82 -22.96
CA ALA A 340 -5.75 -1.83 -24.36
C ALA A 340 -6.38 -0.68 -25.16
N GLN A 341 -7.54 -0.19 -24.73
CA GLN A 341 -8.23 0.94 -25.37
C GLN A 341 -7.62 2.30 -24.98
N GLU A 342 -7.09 2.44 -23.76
CA GLU A 342 -6.32 3.62 -23.37
C GLU A 342 -5.01 3.70 -24.15
N ASP A 343 -4.25 2.60 -24.28
CA ASP A 343 -3.01 2.56 -25.07
C ASP A 343 -3.24 3.07 -26.52
N LEU A 344 -4.40 2.75 -27.10
CA LEU A 344 -4.84 3.24 -28.42
C LEU A 344 -5.21 4.73 -28.42
N ALA A 345 -5.85 5.23 -27.36
CA ALA A 345 -6.20 6.65 -27.21
C ALA A 345 -4.97 7.54 -27.01
N CYS A 346 -3.95 7.05 -26.29
CA CYS A 346 -2.64 7.69 -26.15
C CYS A 346 -2.01 7.94 -27.52
N VAL A 347 -1.98 6.90 -28.37
CA VAL A 347 -1.38 6.95 -29.71
C VAL A 347 -2.16 7.85 -30.68
N ALA A 348 -3.49 7.91 -30.55
CA ALA A 348 -4.32 8.79 -31.38
C ALA A 348 -4.10 10.28 -31.05
N SER A 349 -3.76 10.62 -29.81
CA SER A 349 -3.55 12.02 -29.37
C SER A 349 -2.22 12.63 -29.82
N ASP A 350 -1.29 11.82 -30.33
CA ASP A 350 0.06 12.27 -30.75
C ASP A 350 0.18 12.63 -32.25
N THR A 351 -0.90 12.57 -33.04
CA THR A 351 -0.83 12.77 -34.51
C THR A 351 -1.25 14.14 -35.03
N SER A 352 -1.42 15.16 -34.18
CA SER A 352 -1.65 16.54 -34.67
C SER A 352 -0.75 17.60 -34.02
N LYS A 353 0.27 18.01 -34.81
CA LYS A 353 1.01 19.28 -34.79
C LYS A 353 1.70 19.69 -33.47
N ASP A 354 3.00 19.39 -33.36
CA ASP A 354 4.06 20.42 -33.44
C ASP A 354 5.45 19.77 -33.33
N MET A 355 6.14 19.70 -34.46
CA MET A 355 7.56 19.33 -34.57
C MET A 355 8.40 20.60 -34.37
N ALA A 356 8.69 20.97 -33.12
CA ALA A 356 9.89 21.75 -32.76
C ALA A 356 10.00 21.96 -31.24
N SER A 357 11.20 21.68 -30.73
CA SER A 357 11.76 22.07 -29.43
C SER A 357 11.10 21.49 -28.17
N PHE A 358 11.79 20.58 -27.47
CA PHE A 358 11.99 20.63 -26.01
C PHE A 358 13.10 19.63 -25.61
N LEU A 359 14.35 20.05 -25.83
CA LEU A 359 15.47 19.62 -24.98
C LEU A 359 15.38 20.43 -23.69
N ASN A 360 14.79 19.87 -22.63
CA ASN A 360 15.21 20.08 -21.24
C ASN A 360 14.36 19.24 -20.28
N GLY A 361 15.04 18.61 -19.33
CA GLY A 361 14.47 17.73 -18.33
C GLY A 361 13.40 18.42 -17.48
N LYS A 362 12.16 17.97 -17.67
CA LYS A 362 11.10 17.93 -16.66
C LYS A 362 10.27 16.68 -16.97
N ALA A 363 10.09 15.84 -15.95
CA ALA A 363 9.21 14.69 -16.02
C ALA A 363 7.86 15.11 -16.63
N LEU A 364 7.36 14.33 -17.59
CA LEU A 364 6.10 14.56 -18.26
C LEU A 364 4.96 14.30 -17.26
N THR A 365 4.69 15.26 -16.37
CA THR A 365 3.52 15.25 -15.49
C THR A 365 2.28 15.67 -16.26
N LYS A 366 1.77 14.77 -17.12
CA LYS A 366 0.35 14.80 -17.53
C LYS A 366 -0.36 13.68 -16.78
N ALA A 367 -0.84 14.01 -15.58
CA ALA A 367 -1.89 13.20 -14.96
C ALA A 367 -3.11 13.24 -15.91
N PRO A 368 -3.77 12.10 -16.19
CA PRO A 368 -5.05 12.14 -16.87
C PRO A 368 -6.02 12.95 -16.00
N ASN A 369 -6.39 14.14 -16.45
CA ASN A 369 -7.36 14.97 -15.75
C ASN A 369 -8.73 14.29 -15.84
N PHE A 370 -9.19 13.76 -14.72
CA PHE A 370 -10.58 13.35 -14.52
C PHE A 370 -11.47 14.60 -14.69
N GLN A 371 -12.05 14.80 -15.87
CA GLN A 371 -12.95 15.93 -16.10
C GLN A 371 -14.31 15.62 -15.48
N ASN A 372 -14.50 16.02 -14.22
CA ASN A 372 -15.82 16.02 -13.59
C ASN A 372 -16.74 17.02 -14.31
N GLY A 373 -17.48 16.58 -15.34
CA GLY A 373 -18.31 17.43 -16.19
C GLY A 373 -19.72 16.89 -16.37
N VAL A 374 -20.72 17.72 -16.06
CA VAL A 374 -22.14 17.44 -16.32
C VAL A 374 -22.37 17.59 -17.83
N GLY A 375 -22.30 16.48 -18.59
CA GLY A 375 -22.54 16.46 -20.03
C GLY A 375 -23.46 15.31 -20.41
N PHE A 376 -24.59 15.62 -21.04
CA PHE A 376 -25.42 14.63 -21.73
C PHE A 376 -24.73 14.27 -23.05
N ASP A 377 -23.82 13.30 -23.04
CA ASP A 377 -23.40 12.67 -24.29
C ASP A 377 -24.22 11.40 -24.53
N ASN A 378 -24.99 11.49 -25.61
CA ASN A 378 -25.81 10.42 -26.16
C ASN A 378 -24.96 9.17 -26.40
N GLY A 379 -25.49 8.03 -25.98
CA GLY A 379 -24.85 6.72 -26.10
C GLY A 379 -24.26 6.47 -27.49
N ASN A 380 -22.94 6.45 -27.56
CA ASN A 380 -22.09 5.60 -28.42
C ASN A 380 -20.58 5.93 -28.26
N GLY A 381 -20.13 6.28 -27.05
CA GLY A 381 -18.75 6.73 -26.79
C GLY A 381 -17.92 5.71 -26.02
N LEU A 382 -16.68 5.51 -26.47
CA LEU A 382 -15.55 4.94 -25.73
C LEU A 382 -15.57 5.32 -24.24
N TRP A 383 -15.18 4.38 -23.38
CA TRP A 383 -14.99 4.55 -21.93
C TRP A 383 -14.56 5.96 -21.54
N SER A 384 -15.46 6.69 -20.89
CA SER A 384 -15.07 7.85 -20.11
C SER A 384 -14.36 7.34 -18.86
N THR A 385 -13.20 7.90 -18.53
CA THR A 385 -12.45 7.70 -17.28
C THR A 385 -13.32 7.88 -16.01
N GLU A 386 -14.59 8.31 -16.16
CA GLU A 386 -15.61 8.54 -15.15
C GLU A 386 -16.33 7.28 -14.60
N GLN A 387 -16.17 6.10 -15.21
CA GLN A 387 -16.79 4.86 -14.73
C GLN A 387 -15.86 4.04 -13.83
N GLY A 388 -16.38 3.52 -12.72
CA GLY A 388 -15.62 2.68 -11.78
C GLY A 388 -15.39 1.25 -12.30
N PHE A 389 -14.62 0.46 -11.54
CA PHE A 389 -14.31 -0.93 -11.86
C PHE A 389 -15.15 -1.89 -11.01
N ALA A 390 -16.13 -2.55 -11.64
CA ALA A 390 -17.02 -3.49 -10.97
C ALA A 390 -16.38 -4.87 -10.80
N ILE A 391 -16.55 -5.45 -9.61
CA ILE A 391 -16.15 -6.83 -9.27
C ILE A 391 -17.36 -7.55 -8.68
N GLY A 392 -17.64 -8.78 -9.12
CA GLY A 392 -18.73 -9.56 -8.55
C GLY A 392 -19.04 -10.85 -9.30
N GLY A 393 -20.20 -11.43 -8.97
CA GLY A 393 -20.71 -12.64 -9.59
C GLY A 393 -19.97 -13.92 -9.21
N GLN A 394 -20.04 -14.91 -10.11
CA GLN A 394 -19.58 -16.27 -9.85
C GLN A 394 -18.07 -16.36 -9.62
N GLU A 395 -17.27 -15.50 -10.24
CA GLU A 395 -15.80 -15.48 -10.06
C GLU A 395 -15.43 -15.21 -8.61
N ARG A 396 -16.08 -14.23 -7.99
CA ARG A 396 -15.88 -13.90 -6.58
C ARG A 396 -16.38 -15.02 -5.67
N LEU A 397 -17.59 -15.52 -5.92
CA LEU A 397 -18.21 -16.57 -5.10
C LEU A 397 -17.36 -17.85 -5.07
N SER A 398 -16.76 -18.18 -6.20
CA SER A 398 -15.98 -19.42 -6.34
C SER A 398 -14.57 -19.33 -5.73
N ARG A 399 -14.00 -18.11 -5.60
CA ARG A 399 -12.59 -17.85 -5.20
C ARG A 399 -11.56 -18.71 -5.96
N LEU A 400 -11.93 -19.31 -7.09
CA LEU A 400 -11.11 -20.28 -7.83
C LEU A 400 -9.82 -19.67 -8.35
N ASN A 401 -9.83 -18.35 -8.61
CA ASN A 401 -8.68 -17.58 -9.09
C ASN A 401 -8.05 -16.72 -7.97
N GLY A 402 -8.35 -17.02 -6.71
CA GLY A 402 -7.95 -16.20 -5.56
C GLY A 402 -8.58 -14.81 -5.61
N TYR A 403 -7.77 -13.79 -5.40
CA TYR A 403 -8.16 -12.37 -5.32
C TYR A 403 -7.70 -11.57 -6.53
N LEU A 404 -7.71 -12.20 -7.71
CA LEU A 404 -7.25 -11.60 -8.96
C LEU A 404 -8.13 -10.42 -9.39
N SER A 405 -9.43 -10.49 -9.15
CA SER A 405 -10.38 -9.42 -9.47
C SER A 405 -10.07 -8.15 -8.66
N GLU A 406 -9.83 -8.30 -7.37
CA GLU A 406 -9.44 -7.21 -6.47
C GLU A 406 -8.08 -6.60 -6.85
N LEU A 407 -7.13 -7.45 -7.28
CA LEU A 407 -5.86 -6.97 -7.84
C LEU A 407 -6.06 -6.18 -9.15
N ALA A 408 -6.98 -6.61 -10.02
CA ALA A 408 -7.30 -5.90 -11.25
C ALA A 408 -7.93 -4.52 -10.97
N ALA A 409 -8.85 -4.42 -9.99
CA ALA A 409 -9.36 -3.13 -9.54
C ALA A 409 -8.25 -2.24 -8.99
N ALA A 410 -7.33 -2.79 -8.19
CA ALA A 410 -6.20 -2.04 -7.67
C ALA A 410 -5.31 -1.48 -8.79
N ALA A 411 -4.94 -2.31 -9.76
CA ALA A 411 -4.15 -1.86 -10.92
C ALA A 411 -4.89 -0.79 -11.74
N PHE A 412 -6.21 -0.94 -11.93
CA PHE A 412 -7.04 0.04 -12.63
C PHE A 412 -7.03 1.40 -11.93
N VAL A 413 -7.25 1.43 -10.62
CA VAL A 413 -7.26 2.69 -9.84
C VAL A 413 -5.87 3.33 -9.82
N CYS A 414 -4.81 2.54 -9.69
CA CYS A 414 -3.44 3.04 -9.75
C CYS A 414 -3.13 3.70 -11.10
N ARG A 415 -3.61 3.11 -12.20
CA ARG A 415 -3.45 3.66 -13.55
C ARG A 415 -4.25 4.96 -13.75
N GLY A 416 -5.44 5.04 -13.15
CA GLY A 416 -6.29 6.22 -13.21
C GLY A 416 -5.81 7.42 -12.36
N GLY A 417 -4.72 7.29 -11.61
CA GLY A 417 -4.02 8.42 -10.98
C GLY A 417 -3.91 8.39 -9.46
N VAL A 418 -4.50 7.41 -8.78
CA VAL A 418 -4.19 7.16 -7.36
C VAL A 418 -2.79 6.56 -7.29
N GLN A 419 -1.94 7.05 -6.39
CA GLN A 419 -0.54 6.62 -6.39
C GLN A 419 -0.36 5.20 -5.85
N ARG A 420 -1.13 4.86 -4.81
CA ARG A 420 -0.97 3.58 -4.09
C ARG A 420 -2.32 2.96 -3.74
N VAL A 421 -2.45 1.67 -4.00
CA VAL A 421 -3.61 0.87 -3.59
C VAL A 421 -3.12 -0.28 -2.71
N HIS A 422 -3.74 -0.44 -1.54
CA HIS A 422 -3.39 -1.47 -0.57
C HIS A 422 -4.49 -2.53 -0.50
N LEU A 423 -4.12 -3.79 -0.63
CA LEU A 423 -5.00 -4.95 -0.48
C LEU A 423 -4.65 -5.64 0.84
N LEU A 424 -5.53 -5.55 1.83
CA LEU A 424 -5.28 -5.93 3.21
C LEU A 424 -6.16 -7.11 3.63
N TYR A 425 -5.55 -8.12 4.26
CA TYR A 425 -6.30 -9.23 4.82
C TYR A 425 -6.93 -8.86 6.17
N GLY A 426 -8.24 -8.60 6.17
CA GLY A 426 -8.99 -8.02 7.29
C GLY A 426 -9.08 -8.87 8.56
N THR A 427 -8.75 -10.17 8.48
CA THR A 427 -8.76 -11.03 9.68
C THR A 427 -7.51 -10.85 10.56
N ILE A 428 -6.47 -10.19 10.04
CA ILE A 428 -5.27 -9.89 10.80
C ILE A 428 -5.57 -8.74 11.79
N GLY A 429 -5.41 -8.99 13.08
CA GLY A 429 -5.59 -7.94 14.09
C GLY A 429 -4.60 -6.79 13.90
N GLY A 430 -5.11 -5.55 13.92
CA GLY A 430 -4.32 -4.33 13.72
C GLY A 430 -3.79 -4.15 12.30
N VAL A 431 -4.45 -4.74 11.28
CA VAL A 431 -3.94 -4.77 9.90
C VAL A 431 -3.66 -3.38 9.33
N LEU A 432 -4.51 -2.39 9.63
CA LEU A 432 -4.34 -1.02 9.14
C LEU A 432 -3.11 -0.35 9.76
N LEU A 433 -2.93 -0.51 11.07
CA LEU A 433 -1.78 0.06 11.78
C LEU A 433 -0.48 -0.58 11.32
N LYS A 434 -0.48 -1.90 11.14
CA LYS A 434 0.69 -2.66 10.65
C LYS A 434 1.04 -2.30 9.21
N GLU A 435 0.04 -2.07 8.35
CA GLU A 435 0.31 -1.64 6.98
C GLU A 435 0.87 -0.21 6.91
N LEU A 436 0.26 0.74 7.63
CA LEU A 436 0.55 2.16 7.45
C LEU A 436 1.79 2.64 8.21
N PHE A 437 2.17 1.94 9.28
CA PHE A 437 3.24 2.36 10.21
C PHE A 437 4.41 1.38 10.30
N GLN A 438 4.42 0.33 9.48
CA GLN A 438 5.59 -0.54 9.31
C GLN A 438 6.09 -0.44 7.88
N ARG A 439 7.41 -0.48 7.71
CA ARG A 439 8.07 -0.33 6.41
C ARG A 439 7.62 -1.37 5.36
N ASP A 440 7.52 -2.63 5.77
CA ASP A 440 7.19 -3.73 4.84
C ASP A 440 5.68 -4.02 4.75
N GLY A 441 4.89 -3.40 5.63
CA GLY A 441 3.46 -3.65 5.76
C GLY A 441 3.09 -5.11 6.02
N VAL A 442 1.79 -5.39 6.01
CA VAL A 442 1.24 -6.75 6.17
C VAL A 442 0.43 -7.22 4.97
N GLY A 443 0.03 -6.33 4.07
CA GLY A 443 -0.74 -6.64 2.88
C GLY A 443 0.08 -6.68 1.59
N THR A 444 -0.64 -6.44 0.49
CA THR A 444 -0.11 -6.28 -0.86
C THR A 444 -0.35 -4.85 -1.31
N MET A 445 0.71 -4.14 -1.68
CA MET A 445 0.60 -2.80 -2.25
C MET A 445 0.85 -2.82 -3.76
N VAL A 446 -0.02 -2.15 -4.51
CA VAL A 446 0.20 -1.80 -5.92
C VAL A 446 0.52 -0.31 -5.97
N ALA A 447 1.63 0.07 -6.62
CA ALA A 447 2.05 1.46 -6.72
C ALA A 447 2.30 1.88 -8.17
N SER A 448 1.88 3.10 -8.52
CA SER A 448 2.22 3.77 -9.78
C SER A 448 3.39 4.75 -9.64
N ASP A 449 3.74 5.14 -8.41
CA ASP A 449 4.91 5.96 -8.09
C ASP A 449 6.17 5.12 -7.87
N LEU A 450 7.33 5.80 -7.83
CA LEU A 450 8.63 5.16 -7.63
C LEU A 450 8.84 4.79 -6.15
N TYR A 451 8.03 3.85 -5.66
CA TYR A 451 8.11 3.29 -4.31
C TYR A 451 9.38 2.46 -4.11
N GLU A 452 9.73 1.71 -5.15
CA GLU A 452 10.95 0.90 -5.23
C GLU A 452 11.67 1.26 -6.52
N GLY A 453 12.96 1.61 -6.42
CA GLY A 453 13.76 2.09 -7.53
C GLY A 453 15.13 1.45 -7.57
N MET A 454 15.57 1.08 -8.77
CA MET A 454 16.96 0.67 -9.02
C MET A 454 17.76 1.87 -9.51
N ARG A 455 18.93 2.08 -8.92
CA ARG A 455 19.84 3.15 -9.33
C ARG A 455 21.28 2.82 -9.02
N LEU A 456 22.20 3.61 -9.58
CA LEU A 456 23.59 3.62 -9.15
C LEU A 456 23.72 4.06 -7.69
N ALA A 457 24.68 3.47 -6.98
CA ALA A 457 25.01 3.83 -5.62
C ALA A 457 25.59 5.25 -5.55
N ARG A 458 25.31 5.93 -4.45
CA ARG A 458 25.83 7.25 -4.07
C ARG A 458 26.68 7.11 -2.81
N ILE A 459 27.48 8.12 -2.51
CA ILE A 459 28.34 8.15 -1.30
C ILE A 459 27.51 7.94 -0.02
N THR A 460 26.27 8.43 0.02
CA THR A 460 25.33 8.24 1.13
C THR A 460 24.93 6.78 1.36
N ASP A 461 24.99 5.95 0.33
CA ASP A 461 24.53 4.56 0.35
C ASP A 461 25.57 3.61 0.95
N LEU A 462 26.82 4.05 1.10
CA LEU A 462 27.95 3.22 1.55
C LEU A 462 27.63 2.47 2.84
N HIS A 463 26.98 3.15 3.80
CA HIS A 463 26.58 2.52 5.06
C HIS A 463 25.53 1.43 4.84
N GLY A 464 24.49 1.71 4.04
CA GLY A 464 23.43 0.74 3.73
C GLY A 464 23.96 -0.49 2.98
N ILE A 465 24.84 -0.29 2.00
CA ILE A 465 25.50 -1.38 1.27
C ILE A 465 26.29 -2.25 2.24
N LYS A 466 27.07 -1.65 3.14
CA LYS A 466 27.85 -2.38 4.15
C LYS A 466 26.96 -3.23 5.05
N GLN A 467 25.82 -2.69 5.50
CA GLN A 467 24.85 -3.43 6.32
C GLN A 467 24.28 -4.67 5.59
N LEU A 468 23.99 -4.56 4.29
CA LEU A 468 23.52 -5.69 3.48
C LEU A 468 24.59 -6.78 3.30
N LEU A 469 25.87 -6.39 3.20
CA LEU A 469 26.96 -7.32 2.94
C LEU A 469 27.45 -8.06 4.20
N ILE A 470 27.45 -7.42 5.37
CA ILE A 470 27.99 -8.00 6.63
C ILE A 470 27.51 -9.44 6.90
N PRO A 471 26.20 -9.77 6.88
CA PRO A 471 25.73 -11.13 7.16
C PRO A 471 26.24 -12.17 6.15
N LEU A 472 26.46 -11.75 4.90
CA LEU A 472 26.95 -12.61 3.83
C LEU A 472 28.48 -12.79 3.92
N GLU A 473 29.19 -11.79 4.41
CA GLU A 473 30.62 -11.87 4.69
C GLU A 473 30.91 -12.77 5.89
N GLU A 474 30.13 -12.65 6.97
CA GLU A 474 30.23 -13.47 8.18
C GLU A 474 29.89 -14.94 7.92
N SER A 475 28.90 -15.21 7.07
CA SER A 475 28.58 -16.59 6.65
C SER A 475 29.59 -17.19 5.65
N GLY A 476 30.58 -16.41 5.21
CA GLY A 476 31.59 -16.83 4.22
C GLY A 476 31.07 -16.89 2.79
N THR A 477 29.84 -16.42 2.54
CA THR A 477 29.24 -16.33 1.19
C THR A 477 29.97 -15.29 0.36
N LEU A 478 30.22 -14.11 0.93
CA LEU A 478 30.96 -13.01 0.31
C LEU A 478 32.37 -12.85 0.90
N ILE A 479 33.22 -12.12 0.20
CA ILE A 479 34.55 -11.71 0.67
C ILE A 479 34.38 -10.44 1.50
N ARG A 480 35.01 -10.41 2.68
CA ARG A 480 35.07 -9.20 3.52
C ARG A 480 35.74 -8.06 2.76
N ARG A 481 35.07 -6.92 2.68
CA ARG A 481 35.63 -5.69 2.10
C ARG A 481 35.82 -4.62 3.16
N THR A 482 36.90 -3.86 3.04
CA THR A 482 37.07 -2.66 3.87
C THR A 482 36.17 -1.53 3.37
N GLN A 483 36.01 -0.49 4.20
CA GLN A 483 35.19 0.65 3.82
C GLN A 483 35.83 1.44 2.67
N GLU A 484 37.16 1.49 2.62
CA GLU A 484 37.94 2.12 1.56
C GLU A 484 37.78 1.37 0.23
N GLU A 485 37.81 0.04 0.25
CA GLU A 485 37.59 -0.80 -0.93
C GLU A 485 36.16 -0.62 -1.49
N LEU A 486 35.17 -0.55 -0.60
CA LEU A 486 33.79 -0.29 -1.00
C LEU A 486 33.62 1.11 -1.59
N LEU A 487 34.29 2.11 -1.03
CA LEU A 487 34.25 3.48 -1.54
C LEU A 487 34.88 3.58 -2.94
N GLN A 488 36.01 2.90 -3.18
CA GLN A 488 36.65 2.85 -4.49
C GLN A 488 35.81 2.10 -5.54
N ALA A 489 35.01 1.14 -5.10
CA ALA A 489 34.16 0.35 -5.98
C ALA A 489 32.74 0.92 -6.15
N LEU A 490 32.41 2.01 -5.47
CA LEU A 490 31.04 2.47 -5.29
C LEU A 490 30.32 2.78 -6.61
N ASP A 491 31.01 3.36 -7.59
CA ASP A 491 30.45 3.71 -8.90
C ASP A 491 29.98 2.48 -9.71
N PHE A 492 30.48 1.30 -9.34
CA PHE A 492 30.08 0.02 -9.93
C PHE A 492 28.88 -0.63 -9.21
N PHE A 493 28.52 -0.14 -8.03
CA PHE A 493 27.38 -0.65 -7.29
C PHE A 493 26.06 -0.12 -7.85
N ILE A 494 25.13 -1.05 -8.00
CA ILE A 494 23.72 -0.82 -8.26
C ILE A 494 22.99 -1.18 -6.99
N VAL A 495 22.09 -0.31 -6.56
CA VAL A 495 21.31 -0.47 -5.34
C VAL A 495 19.83 -0.41 -5.68
N VAL A 496 19.05 -1.19 -4.92
CA VAL A 496 17.59 -1.11 -4.92
C VAL A 496 17.21 -0.36 -3.65
N GLU A 497 16.58 0.79 -3.85
CA GLU A 497 16.08 1.65 -2.79
C GLU A 497 14.57 1.47 -2.66
N ARG A 498 14.10 1.34 -1.43
CA ARG A 498 12.68 1.37 -1.06
C ARG A 498 12.52 2.38 0.07
N GLU A 499 11.73 3.43 -0.18
CA GLU A 499 11.48 4.52 0.76
C GLU A 499 12.74 5.08 1.47
N GLY A 500 13.81 5.33 0.70
CA GLY A 500 15.05 5.90 1.26
C GLY A 500 16.03 4.89 1.87
N GLN A 501 15.66 3.61 1.97
CA GLN A 501 16.52 2.55 2.50
C GLN A 501 16.91 1.53 1.42
N LEU A 502 18.10 0.96 1.55
CA LEU A 502 18.60 -0.02 0.59
C LEU A 502 18.13 -1.43 0.97
N ILE A 503 17.42 -2.09 0.05
CA ILE A 503 16.92 -3.46 0.25
C ILE A 503 17.75 -4.50 -0.50
N ALA A 504 18.45 -4.11 -1.55
CA ALA A 504 19.35 -4.98 -2.30
C ALA A 504 20.50 -4.19 -2.93
N CYS A 505 21.61 -4.88 -3.19
CA CYS A 505 22.74 -4.32 -3.92
C CYS A 505 23.47 -5.40 -4.73
N ALA A 506 24.16 -4.97 -5.78
CA ALA A 506 25.17 -5.75 -6.50
C ALA A 506 26.15 -4.81 -7.19
N ALA A 507 27.29 -5.35 -7.60
CA ALA A 507 28.30 -4.63 -8.35
C ALA A 507 28.48 -5.26 -9.74
N LEU A 508 28.63 -4.41 -10.75
CA LEU A 508 29.03 -4.78 -12.11
C LEU A 508 30.39 -4.15 -12.42
N PHE A 509 31.45 -4.96 -12.48
CA PHE A 509 32.78 -4.49 -12.87
C PHE A 509 33.05 -4.78 -14.35
N PRO A 510 33.17 -3.76 -15.21
CA PRO A 510 33.41 -3.97 -16.63
C PRO A 510 34.89 -4.23 -16.95
N TYR A 511 35.14 -5.17 -17.87
CA TYR A 511 36.45 -5.47 -18.47
C TYR A 511 36.35 -5.31 -19.98
N PHE A 512 36.65 -4.10 -20.46
CA PHE A 512 36.42 -3.72 -21.86
C PHE A 512 37.34 -4.42 -22.87
N LYS A 513 38.58 -4.80 -22.48
CA LYS A 513 39.52 -5.47 -23.38
C LYS A 513 38.99 -6.85 -23.80
N GLU A 514 38.48 -7.61 -22.84
CA GLU A 514 37.91 -8.94 -23.04
C GLU A 514 36.39 -8.92 -23.29
N LYS A 515 35.79 -7.72 -23.38
CA LYS A 515 34.34 -7.50 -23.53
C LYS A 515 33.48 -8.30 -22.54
N CYS A 516 33.89 -8.39 -21.28
CA CYS A 516 33.13 -9.10 -20.26
C CYS A 516 32.93 -8.28 -18.98
N GLY A 517 31.94 -8.65 -18.17
CA GLY A 517 31.66 -8.00 -16.89
C GLY A 517 31.62 -8.99 -15.72
N GLU A 518 32.17 -8.61 -14.58
CA GLU A 518 32.03 -9.38 -13.34
C GLU A 518 30.77 -8.96 -12.60
N VAL A 519 29.88 -9.93 -12.33
CA VAL A 519 28.78 -9.75 -11.38
C VAL A 519 29.29 -10.13 -9.99
N ALA A 520 29.31 -9.17 -9.08
CA ALA A 520 29.85 -9.34 -7.74
C ALA A 520 28.92 -8.76 -6.67
N ALA A 521 29.16 -9.18 -5.42
CA ALA A 521 28.51 -8.61 -4.23
C ALA A 521 26.98 -8.57 -4.28
N ILE A 522 26.34 -9.53 -4.97
CA ILE A 522 24.89 -9.62 -4.99
C ILE A 522 24.37 -9.95 -3.59
N ALA A 523 23.51 -9.09 -3.07
CA ALA A 523 22.95 -9.19 -1.74
C ALA A 523 21.52 -8.65 -1.74
N VAL A 524 20.62 -9.38 -1.09
CA VAL A 524 19.24 -8.97 -0.84
C VAL A 524 19.00 -9.09 0.66
N SER A 525 18.36 -8.06 1.24
CA SER A 525 17.91 -8.06 2.63
C SER A 525 17.17 -9.36 2.95
N PRO A 526 17.43 -10.02 4.09
CA PRO A 526 16.73 -11.23 4.51
C PRO A 526 15.20 -11.12 4.40
N GLU A 527 14.62 -9.96 4.72
CA GLU A 527 13.18 -9.71 4.69
C GLU A 527 12.59 -9.72 3.26
N CYS A 528 13.41 -9.35 2.26
CA CYS A 528 13.00 -9.24 0.86
C CYS A 528 13.40 -10.45 0.01
N ARG A 529 13.97 -11.50 0.63
CA ARG A 529 14.37 -12.72 -0.10
C ARG A 529 13.15 -13.50 -0.57
N GLY A 530 13.27 -14.09 -1.76
CA GLY A 530 12.19 -14.88 -2.36
C GLY A 530 11.10 -14.06 -3.05
N GLN A 531 11.21 -12.73 -3.08
CA GLN A 531 10.31 -11.81 -3.78
C GLN A 531 10.81 -11.42 -5.19
N GLY A 532 11.74 -12.20 -5.78
CA GLY A 532 12.29 -11.92 -7.12
C GLY A 532 13.30 -10.77 -7.20
N GLN A 533 13.64 -10.10 -6.09
CA GLN A 533 14.56 -8.95 -6.08
C GLN A 533 15.94 -9.24 -6.68
N GLY A 534 16.49 -10.43 -6.39
CA GLY A 534 17.75 -10.86 -6.99
C GLY A 534 17.66 -11.04 -8.50
N ASP A 535 16.49 -11.45 -9.01
CA ASP A 535 16.25 -11.67 -10.44
C ASP A 535 16.20 -10.34 -11.17
N LYS A 536 15.38 -9.41 -10.67
CA LYS A 536 15.29 -8.04 -11.18
C LYS A 536 16.66 -7.35 -11.22
N LEU A 537 17.46 -7.53 -10.17
CA LEU A 537 18.80 -6.95 -10.08
C LEU A 537 19.76 -7.56 -11.12
N LEU A 538 19.69 -8.88 -11.35
CA LEU A 538 20.50 -9.55 -12.36
C LEU A 538 20.08 -9.15 -13.77
N ASP A 539 18.78 -9.10 -14.05
CA ASP A 539 18.23 -8.66 -15.35
C ASP A 539 18.68 -7.22 -15.67
N TYR A 540 18.65 -6.33 -14.67
CA TYR A 540 19.17 -4.97 -14.80
C TYR A 540 20.68 -4.94 -15.11
N ILE A 541 21.47 -5.79 -14.44
CA ILE A 541 22.91 -5.91 -14.69
C ILE A 541 23.19 -6.43 -16.10
N GLU A 542 22.42 -7.42 -16.56
CA GLU A 542 22.53 -7.96 -17.92
C GLU A 542 22.26 -6.88 -18.97
N ASN A 543 21.17 -6.14 -18.82
CA ASN A 543 20.84 -5.02 -19.72
C ASN A 543 21.91 -3.92 -19.69
N LYS A 544 22.41 -3.56 -18.50
CA LYS A 544 23.47 -2.56 -18.35
C LYS A 544 24.80 -3.04 -18.95
N ALA A 545 25.13 -4.32 -18.82
CA ALA A 545 26.35 -4.87 -19.41
C ALA A 545 26.27 -4.87 -20.94
N SER A 546 25.11 -5.22 -21.50
CA SER A 546 24.85 -5.15 -22.94
C SER A 546 24.93 -3.71 -23.46
N SER A 547 24.39 -2.73 -22.73
CA SER A 547 24.47 -1.31 -23.14
C SER A 547 25.89 -0.74 -23.09
N LEU A 548 26.76 -1.28 -22.22
CA LEU A 548 28.20 -1.00 -22.19
C LEU A 548 28.99 -1.74 -23.29
N GLY A 549 28.32 -2.52 -24.15
CA GLY A 549 28.96 -3.27 -25.24
C GLY A 549 29.70 -4.53 -24.80
N LEU A 550 29.40 -5.06 -23.61
CA LEU A 550 29.96 -6.32 -23.13
C LEU A 550 29.20 -7.49 -23.79
N GLU A 551 29.92 -8.56 -24.10
CA GLU A 551 29.36 -9.76 -24.74
C GLU A 551 29.12 -10.91 -23.75
N MET A 552 29.81 -10.86 -22.61
CA MET A 552 29.80 -11.93 -21.61
C MET A 552 29.70 -11.37 -20.19
N LEU A 553 29.03 -12.10 -19.29
CA LEU A 553 29.12 -11.90 -17.86
C LEU A 553 29.80 -13.09 -17.21
N PHE A 554 30.61 -12.85 -16.18
CA PHE A 554 31.18 -13.89 -15.34
C PHE A 554 30.96 -13.60 -13.87
N LEU A 555 31.05 -14.64 -13.04
CA LEU A 555 30.93 -14.53 -11.59
C LEU A 555 31.73 -15.62 -10.88
N LEU A 556 31.97 -15.36 -9.60
CA LEU A 556 32.64 -16.28 -8.69
C LEU A 556 31.73 -16.56 -7.51
N THR A 557 31.44 -17.84 -7.25
CA THR A 557 30.57 -18.23 -6.12
C THR A 557 31.04 -19.50 -5.42
N THR A 558 30.83 -19.57 -4.11
CA THR A 558 31.16 -20.73 -3.27
C THR A 558 29.94 -21.58 -2.92
N ARG A 559 28.75 -20.96 -2.82
CA ARG A 559 27.54 -21.60 -2.28
C ARG A 559 26.29 -21.40 -3.12
N THR A 560 26.25 -20.41 -4.00
CA THR A 560 25.00 -19.96 -4.66
C THR A 560 24.95 -20.31 -6.14
N ALA A 561 25.70 -21.32 -6.58
CA ALA A 561 25.81 -21.71 -7.99
C ALA A 561 24.46 -22.03 -8.63
N ASP A 562 23.63 -22.85 -7.98
CA ASP A 562 22.35 -23.34 -8.54
C ASP A 562 21.37 -22.21 -8.91
N TRP A 563 21.47 -21.07 -8.22
CA TRP A 563 20.65 -19.91 -8.54
C TRP A 563 21.05 -19.28 -9.88
N PHE A 564 22.36 -19.14 -10.12
CA PHE A 564 22.90 -18.61 -11.38
C PHE A 564 22.78 -19.60 -12.54
N VAL A 565 22.99 -20.90 -12.29
CA VAL A 565 22.86 -21.94 -13.33
C VAL A 565 21.45 -21.94 -13.93
N ARG A 566 20.42 -21.82 -13.09
CA ARG A 566 19.03 -21.69 -13.54
C ARG A 566 18.74 -20.43 -14.37
N ARG A 567 19.64 -19.44 -14.34
CA ARG A 567 19.54 -18.17 -15.08
C ARG A 567 20.49 -18.12 -16.29
N GLY A 568 21.03 -19.26 -16.70
CA GLY A 568 21.81 -19.41 -17.93
C GLY A 568 23.33 -19.26 -17.77
N PHE A 569 23.83 -19.26 -16.54
CA PHE A 569 25.28 -19.32 -16.30
C PHE A 569 25.79 -20.77 -16.38
N SER A 570 26.91 -21.00 -17.05
CA SER A 570 27.58 -22.29 -17.13
C SER A 570 28.95 -22.26 -16.43
N GLU A 571 29.35 -23.36 -15.81
CA GLU A 571 30.66 -23.47 -15.14
C GLU A 571 31.79 -23.36 -16.18
N CYS A 572 32.82 -22.57 -15.89
CA CYS A 572 33.95 -22.34 -16.78
C CYS A 572 35.30 -22.56 -16.07
N SER A 573 36.37 -22.70 -16.85
CA SER A 573 37.73 -22.80 -16.30
C SER A 573 38.23 -21.40 -15.88
N ILE A 574 39.21 -21.37 -14.99
CA ILE A 574 39.85 -20.11 -14.56
C ILE A 574 40.45 -19.33 -15.74
N GLU A 575 40.83 -20.02 -16.82
CA GLU A 575 41.43 -19.43 -18.02
C GLU A 575 40.47 -18.51 -18.78
N CYS A 576 39.16 -18.70 -18.63
CA CYS A 576 38.13 -17.84 -19.22
C CYS A 576 38.00 -16.48 -18.52
N ILE A 577 38.62 -16.29 -17.35
CA ILE A 577 38.54 -15.05 -16.57
C ILE A 577 39.62 -14.06 -17.03
N PRO A 578 39.31 -12.74 -17.13
CA PRO A 578 40.29 -11.70 -17.44
C PRO A 578 41.56 -11.79 -16.60
N GLU A 579 42.72 -11.56 -17.24
CA GLU A 579 44.03 -11.65 -16.59
C GLU A 579 44.16 -10.73 -15.38
N GLU A 580 43.64 -9.51 -15.50
CA GLU A 580 43.64 -8.51 -14.43
C GLU A 580 42.88 -9.01 -13.20
N ARG A 581 41.79 -9.75 -13.41
CA ARG A 581 41.01 -10.33 -12.32
C ARG A 581 41.65 -11.60 -11.76
N ARG A 582 42.18 -12.49 -12.61
CA ARG A 582 42.85 -13.73 -12.20
C ARG A 582 43.93 -13.51 -11.13
N LYS A 583 44.73 -12.44 -11.27
CA LYS A 583 45.80 -12.08 -10.31
C LYS A 583 45.28 -11.75 -8.91
N LYS A 584 44.02 -11.32 -8.77
CA LYS A 584 43.39 -10.91 -7.52
C LYS A 584 42.46 -11.99 -6.92
N ILE A 585 42.34 -13.16 -7.55
CA ILE A 585 41.46 -14.24 -7.07
C ILE A 585 42.08 -14.89 -5.84
N ASN A 586 41.30 -14.97 -4.76
CA ASN A 586 41.69 -15.71 -3.57
C ASN A 586 41.42 -17.22 -3.77
N ILE A 587 42.44 -17.96 -4.19
CA ILE A 587 42.38 -19.40 -4.49
C ILE A 587 41.96 -20.23 -3.26
N SER A 588 42.26 -19.78 -2.04
CA SER A 588 41.92 -20.50 -0.79
C SER A 588 40.41 -20.69 -0.59
N ARG A 589 39.59 -19.84 -1.22
CA ARG A 589 38.12 -19.92 -1.13
C ARG A 589 37.50 -21.01 -1.98
N ARG A 590 38.27 -21.64 -2.88
CA ARG A 590 37.79 -22.67 -3.82
C ARG A 590 36.46 -22.27 -4.51
N SER A 591 36.36 -21.00 -4.89
CA SER A 591 35.18 -20.49 -5.60
C SER A 591 35.12 -21.12 -6.98
N LYS A 592 33.91 -21.49 -7.40
CA LYS A 592 33.64 -21.94 -8.77
C LYS A 592 33.42 -20.72 -9.66
N TYR A 593 33.76 -20.88 -10.93
CA TYR A 593 33.69 -19.83 -11.93
C TYR A 593 32.55 -20.12 -12.89
N TYR A 594 31.75 -19.12 -13.17
CA TYR A 594 30.62 -19.25 -14.08
C TYR A 594 30.61 -18.12 -15.09
N MET A 595 30.13 -18.42 -16.29
CA MET A 595 30.03 -17.45 -17.39
C MET A 595 28.69 -17.58 -18.11
N LYS A 596 28.16 -16.46 -18.58
CA LYS A 596 26.95 -16.37 -19.39
C LYS A 596 27.22 -15.47 -20.58
N LYS A 597 26.75 -15.90 -21.75
CA LYS A 597 26.75 -15.06 -22.95
C LYS A 597 25.54 -14.13 -22.91
N LEU A 598 25.77 -12.84 -23.11
CA LEU A 598 24.70 -11.87 -23.20
C LEU A 598 24.01 -11.99 -24.56
N LEU A 599 22.69 -11.85 -24.57
CA LEU A 599 21.94 -11.71 -25.80
C LEU A 599 22.18 -10.30 -26.35
N PRO A 600 22.44 -10.13 -27.66
CA PRO A 600 22.63 -8.82 -28.25
C PRO A 600 21.38 -7.98 -28.03
N ASP A 601 21.57 -6.75 -27.56
CA ASP A 601 20.47 -5.81 -27.34
C ASP A 601 19.80 -5.48 -28.68
N THR A 602 18.60 -6.02 -28.88
CA THR A 602 17.78 -5.80 -30.09
C THR A 602 16.83 -4.61 -29.91
N SER A 603 16.81 -3.97 -28.75
CA SER A 603 15.84 -2.92 -28.41
C SER A 603 16.15 -1.55 -29.01
N GLY A 604 17.40 -1.33 -29.47
CA GLY A 604 17.80 -0.06 -30.09
C GLY A 604 17.80 1.15 -29.15
N ILE A 605 17.52 0.97 -27.86
CA ILE A 605 17.51 2.03 -26.86
C ILE A 605 18.94 2.24 -26.36
N ARG A 606 19.65 3.20 -26.96
CA ARG A 606 20.90 3.70 -26.39
C ARG A 606 20.57 4.46 -25.11
N LEU A 607 20.86 3.87 -23.95
CA LEU A 607 21.04 4.64 -22.71
C LEU A 607 22.16 5.63 -22.97
N ASP A 608 21.84 6.91 -23.00
CA ASP A 608 22.74 7.98 -23.43
C ASP A 608 24.14 7.86 -22.83
N SER A 609 25.12 7.85 -23.72
CA SER A 609 26.53 7.96 -23.43
C SER A 609 26.86 9.38 -22.95
N ALA A 610 26.52 9.68 -21.71
CA ALA A 610 27.41 10.52 -20.91
C ALA A 610 28.47 9.60 -20.31
N PHE A 611 29.71 10.09 -20.16
CA PHE A 611 30.85 9.39 -19.52
C PHE A 611 31.71 8.51 -20.46
N ALA A 612 32.39 9.19 -21.38
CA ALA A 612 33.79 8.86 -21.70
C ALA A 612 34.71 9.57 -20.71
#